data_AF-A0AAD7DDG6-F1
#
_entry.id   AF-A0AAD7DDG6-F1
#
_cell.length_a   1.000
_cell.length_b   1.000
_cell.length_c   1.000
_cell.angle_alpha   90.00
_cell.angle_beta   90.00
_cell.angle_gamma   90.00
#
_symmetry.space_group_name_H-M   'P 1'
#
loop_
_entity.id
_entity.type
_entity.pdbx_description
1 polymer ?
#
loop_
_entity_poly.entity_id
_entity_poly.type
_entity_poly.pdbx_seq_one_letter_code
_entity_poly.pdbx_strand_id
1 'polypeptide(L)' 'MALLDFIYNRPNRVLELQKQYQADPRPIYLRPAGARGTLIVYGTLFSLGMMSTVYGIGCLVTGYGKPSPKDA' A
#
# COMPACT_ATOMS: atom_id res chain seq x y z
N MET A 1 -11.89 -30.28 4.68
CA MET A 1 -12.27 -28.88 4.98
C MET A 1 -11.10 -28.08 5.58
N ALA A 2 -9.83 -28.32 5.20
CA ALA A 2 -8.69 -27.64 5.82
C ALA A 2 -8.44 -26.21 5.28
N LEU A 3 -8.82 -25.93 4.03
CA LEU A 3 -8.54 -24.65 3.37
C LEU A 3 -9.32 -23.47 3.96
N LEU A 4 -10.51 -23.71 4.50
CA LEU A 4 -11.41 -22.66 5.02
C LEU A 4 -11.42 -22.60 6.56
N ASP A 5 -10.68 -23.49 7.23
CA ASP A 5 -10.72 -23.63 8.69
C ASP A 5 -10.23 -22.35 9.39
N PHE A 6 -9.26 -21.64 8.80
CA PHE A 6 -8.81 -20.33 9.28
C PHE A 6 -9.88 -19.22 9.19
N ILE A 7 -10.88 -19.38 8.32
CA ILE A 7 -11.97 -18.42 8.14
C ILE A 7 -13.13 -18.77 9.09
N TYR A 8 -13.46 -20.06 9.22
CA TYR A 8 -14.57 -20.52 10.05
C TYR A 8 -14.23 -20.55 11.55
N ASN A 9 -13.02 -20.98 11.93
CA ASN A 9 -12.57 -21.04 13.32
C ASN A 9 -11.67 -19.86 13.67
N ARG A 10 -12.20 -18.64 13.61
CA ARG A 10 -11.49 -17.44 14.07
C ARG A 10 -11.60 -17.30 15.59
N PRO A 11 -10.50 -17.37 16.34
CA PRO A 11 -10.55 -17.11 17.77
C PRO A 11 -11.00 -15.66 18.03
N ASN A 12 -11.94 -15.48 18.94
CA ASN A 12 -12.35 -14.15 19.37
C ASN A 12 -11.25 -13.50 20.23
N ARG A 13 -10.53 -12.54 19.66
CA ARG A 13 -9.44 -11.80 20.32
C ARG A 13 -9.75 -10.31 20.52
N VAL A 14 -11.02 -9.92 20.48
CA VAL A 14 -11.41 -8.50 20.49
C VAL A 14 -10.91 -7.78 21.75
N LEU A 15 -11.06 -8.37 22.94
CA LEU A 15 -10.61 -7.76 24.20
C LEU A 15 -9.08 -7.62 24.27
N GLU A 16 -8.34 -8.58 23.73
CA GLU A 16 -6.87 -8.53 23.66
C GLU A 16 -6.42 -7.38 22.76
N LEU A 17 -7.04 -7.26 21.58
CA LEU A 17 -6.76 -6.18 20.63
C LEU A 17 -7.15 -4.82 21.21
N GLN A 18 -8.27 -4.70 21.91
CA GLN A 18 -8.66 -3.44 22.57
C GLN A 18 -7.60 -2.99 23.58
N LYS A 19 -7.14 -3.90 24.45
CA LYS A 19 -6.06 -3.60 25.41
C LYS A 19 -4.79 -3.18 24.69
N GLN A 20 -4.39 -3.89 23.63
CA GLN A 20 -3.20 -3.58 22.85
C GLN A 20 -3.28 -2.19 22.18
N TYR A 21 -4.42 -1.87 21.55
CA TYR A 21 -4.61 -0.60 20.85
C TYR A 21 -4.77 0.59 21.81
N GLN A 22 -5.32 0.38 23.00
CA GLN A 22 -5.48 1.42 24.02
C GLN A 22 -4.18 1.67 24.80
N ALA A 23 -3.34 0.65 24.99
CA ALA A 23 -2.05 0.78 25.66
C ALA A 23 -0.97 1.46 24.81
N ASP A 24 -1.17 1.54 23.49
CA ASP A 24 -0.19 2.08 22.55
C ASP A 24 -0.46 3.58 22.24
N PRO A 25 0.45 4.50 22.63
CA PRO A 25 0.28 5.93 22.37
C PRO A 25 0.53 6.32 20.90
N ARG A 26 1.08 5.42 20.08
CA ARG A 26 1.37 5.72 18.67
C ARG A 26 0.10 6.08 17.89
N PRO A 27 0.21 6.75 16.73
CA PRO A 27 -0.94 6.97 15.84
C PRO A 27 -1.62 5.66 15.45
N ILE A 28 -2.94 5.67 15.24
CA ILE A 28 -3.76 4.47 15.04
C ILE A 28 -3.27 3.56 13.91
N TYR A 29 -2.76 4.13 12.82
CA TYR A 29 -2.25 3.41 11.65
C TYR A 29 -0.91 2.69 11.91
N LEU A 30 -0.23 2.96 13.03
CA LEU A 30 1.02 2.32 13.46
C LEU A 30 0.85 1.30 14.59
N ARG A 31 -0.33 1.24 15.21
CA ARG A 31 -0.63 0.35 16.34
C ARG A 31 -0.72 -1.14 15.99
N PRO A 32 -1.26 -1.56 14.82
CA PRO A 32 -1.34 -2.97 14.48
C PRO A 32 0.03 -3.63 14.43
N ALA A 33 0.10 -4.91 14.80
CA ALA A 33 1.29 -5.71 14.56
C ALA A 33 1.60 -5.74 13.06
N GLY A 34 2.86 -5.47 12.69
CA GLY A 34 3.29 -5.43 11.29
C GLY A 34 2.97 -4.14 10.53
N ALA A 35 2.29 -3.16 11.15
CA ALA A 35 1.89 -1.91 10.48
C ALA A 35 3.05 -1.17 9.81
N ARG A 36 4.23 -1.15 10.43
CA ARG A 36 5.43 -0.50 9.86
C ARG A 36 5.82 -1.10 8.50
N GLY A 37 5.79 -2.42 8.37
CA GLY A 37 6.12 -3.10 7.10
C GLY A 37 5.08 -2.77 6.03
N THR A 38 3.80 -2.85 6.38
CA THR A 38 2.69 -2.51 5.48
C THR A 38 2.79 -1.07 4.98
N LEU A 39 3.11 -0.12 5.87
CA LEU A 39 3.24 1.30 5.50
C LEU A 39 4.46 1.57 4.62
N ILE A 40 5.58 0.87 4.84
CA ILE A 40 6.76 0.98 3.98
C ILE A 40 6.43 0.50 2.56
N VAL A 41 5.80 -0.67 2.45
CA VAL A 41 5.38 -1.22 1.14
C VAL A 41 4.41 -0.27 0.45
N TYR A 42 3.38 0.18 1.17
CA TYR A 42 2.42 1.15 0.66
C TYR A 42 3.10 2.44 0.18
N GLY A 43 3.93 3.05 1.02
CA GLY A 43 4.63 4.30 0.69
C GLY A 43 5.56 4.15 -0.52
N THR A 44 6.21 3.00 -0.67
CA THR A 44 7.09 2.70 -1.80
C THR A 44 6.30 2.62 -3.10
N LEU A 45 5.22 1.80 -3.13
CA LEU A 45 4.37 1.65 -4.31
C LEU A 45 3.69 2.95 -4.68
N PHE A 46 3.21 3.70 -3.69
CA PHE A 46 2.59 5.01 -3.91
C PHE A 46 3.58 5.99 -4.55
N SER A 47 4.78 6.11 -3.99
CA SER A 47 5.79 7.05 -4.50
C SER A 47 6.21 6.71 -5.93
N LEU A 48 6.43 5.42 -6.22
CA LEU A 48 6.73 4.95 -7.57
C LEU A 48 5.59 5.27 -8.55
N GLY A 49 4.34 5.03 -8.17
CA GLY A 49 3.18 5.35 -8.98
C GLY A 49 3.05 6.86 -9.27
N MET A 50 3.27 7.69 -8.25
CA MET A 50 3.24 9.15 -8.42
C MET A 50 4.37 9.66 -9.31
N MET A 51 5.59 9.15 -9.14
CA MET A 51 6.72 9.50 -10.01
C MET A 51 6.46 9.12 -11.46
N SER A 52 5.92 7.92 -11.69
CA SER A 52 5.53 7.45 -13.03
C SER A 52 4.46 8.35 -13.65
N THR A 53 3.47 8.79 -12.85
CA THR A 53 2.39 9.67 -13.30
C THR A 53 2.94 11.03 -13.74
N VAL A 54 3.79 11.64 -12.92
CA VAL A 54 4.42 12.94 -13.25
C VAL A 54 5.30 12.82 -14.50
N TYR A 55 6.07 11.75 -14.61
CA TYR A 55 6.87 11.47 -15.80
C TYR A 55 5.99 11.31 -17.06
N GLY A 56 4.88 10.57 -16.95
CA GLY A 56 3.92 10.38 -18.04
C GLY A 56 3.31 11.70 -18.51
N ILE A 57 2.93 12.58 -17.58
CA ILE A 57 2.47 13.94 -17.90
C ILE A 57 3.56 14.70 -18.66
N GLY A 58 4.81 14.64 -18.20
CA GLY A 58 5.94 15.27 -18.89
C GLY A 58 6.12 14.78 -20.33
N CYS A 59 6.01 13.47 -20.55
CA CYS A 59 6.08 12.89 -21.90
C CYS A 59 4.92 13.35 -22.80
N LEU A 60 3.71 13.42 -22.24
CA LEU A 60 2.52 13.88 -22.98
C LEU A 60 2.64 15.35 -23.42
N VAL A 61 3.13 16.21 -22.53
CA VAL A 61 3.30 17.65 -22.81
C VAL A 61 4.42 17.89 -23.83
N THR A 62 5.55 17.20 -23.70
CA THR A 62 6.71 17.41 -24.58
C THR A 62 6.63 16.64 -25.89
N GLY A 63 5.72 15.68 -26.00
CA GLY A 63 5.68 14.73 -27.13
C GLY A 63 6.83 13.73 -27.13
N TYR A 64 7.59 13.64 -26.03
CA TYR A 64 8.69 12.70 -25.87
C TYR A 64 8.19 11.26 -26.01
N GLY A 65 8.88 10.45 -26.83
CA GLY A 65 8.51 9.07 -27.12
C GLY A 65 7.55 8.86 -28.29
N LYS A 66 7.12 9.92 -28.99
CA LYS A 66 6.44 9.78 -30.29
C LYS A 66 7.46 9.58 -31.42
N PRO A 67 7.22 8.67 -32.39
CA PRO A 67 8.06 8.56 -33.58
C PRO A 67 8.01 9.88 -34.37
N SER A 68 9.16 10.30 -34.89
CA SER A 68 9.24 11.47 -35.76
C SER A 68 8.49 11.18 -37.07
N PRO A 69 7.74 12.13 -37.66
CA PRO A 69 7.11 11.94 -38.96
C PRO A 69 8.09 11.60 -40.10
N LYS A 70 9.39 11.74 -39.86
CA LYS A 70 10.48 11.47 -40.80
C LYS A 70 10.94 10.01 -40.76
N ASP A 71 10.53 9.27 -39.73
CA ASP A 71 10.90 7.88 -39.47
C ASP A 71 9.73 6.92 -39.75
N ALA A 72 8.66 7.41 -40.41
CA ALA A 72 7.44 6.70 -40.78
C ALA A 72 7.32 6.53 -42.30
#